data_AF-D8E0A8-F1
#
_entry.id   AF-D8E0A8-F1
#
_cell.length_a   1.000
_cell.length_b   1.000
_cell.length_c   1.000
_cell.angle_alpha   90.00
_cell.angle_beta   90.00
_cell.angle_gamma   90.00
#
_symmetry.space_group_name_H-M   'P 1'
#
loop_
_entity.id
_entity.type
_entity.pdbx_description
1 polymer ?
#
loop_
_entity_poly.entity_id
_entity_poly.type
_entity_poly.pdbx_seq_one_letter_code
_entity_poly.pdbx_strand_id
1 'polypeptide(L)'
;MGAFYTVAKLPVEDAEDFCSWCLSDFRYKNETTGQQETIMMAPAAGFYSTPELGKNQVQLAYVLNKEALKRSLFLLEKALEQYITHQ
;
A
#
# COMPACT_ATOMS: atom_id res chain seq x y z
N MET A 1 7.03 -21.07 -11.86
CA MET A 1 6.95 -19.79 -12.58
C MET A 1 6.69 -18.72 -11.55
N GLY A 2 7.53 -17.68 -11.47
CA GLY A 2 7.31 -16.53 -10.58
C GLY A 2 6.65 -15.39 -11.35
N ALA A 3 5.93 -14.52 -10.64
CA ALA A 3 5.37 -13.29 -11.18
C ALA A 3 6.06 -12.07 -10.56
N PHE A 4 5.94 -10.91 -11.21
CA PHE A 4 6.44 -9.63 -10.70
C PHE A 4 5.49 -8.98 -9.69
N TYR A 5 4.62 -9.75 -9.05
CA TYR A 5 3.71 -9.26 -8.02
C TYR A 5 3.53 -10.28 -6.91
N THR A 6 3.14 -9.80 -5.73
CA THR A 6 2.62 -10.61 -4.63
C THR A 6 1.29 -10.05 -4.15
N VAL A 7 0.46 -10.89 -3.53
CA VAL A 7 -0.72 -10.45 -2.79
C VAL A 7 -0.39 -10.55 -1.31
N ALA A 8 -0.61 -9.46 -0.58
CA ALA A 8 -0.34 -9.37 0.85
C ALA A 8 -1.62 -9.02 1.60
N LYS A 9 -1.86 -9.70 2.73
CA LYS A 9 -2.89 -9.31 3.69
C LYS A 9 -2.35 -8.22 4.60
N LEU A 10 -3.05 -7.10 4.68
CA LEU A 10 -2.71 -5.98 5.54
C LEU A 10 -3.53 -6.01 6.83
N PRO A 11 -3.03 -5.43 7.94
CA PRO A 11 -3.77 -5.29 9.19
C PRO A 11 -4.73 -4.09 9.13
N VAL A 12 -5.61 -4.08 8.12
CA VAL A 12 -6.68 -3.09 7.94
C VAL A 12 -8.00 -3.81 7.72
N GLU A 13 -9.12 -3.17 8.03
CA GLU A 13 -10.44 -3.75 7.80
C GLU A 13 -10.81 -3.77 6.30
N ASP A 14 -10.49 -2.69 5.60
CA ASP A 14 -10.74 -2.51 4.17
C ASP A 14 -9.50 -1.91 3.48
N ALA A 15 -8.96 -2.65 2.50
CA ALA A 15 -7.81 -2.25 1.72
C ALA A 15 -8.14 -1.22 0.65
N GLU A 16 -9.39 -1.15 0.18
CA GLU A 16 -9.82 -0.12 -0.78
C GLU A 16 -9.81 1.25 -0.13
N ASP A 17 -10.40 1.36 1.07
CA ASP A 17 -10.38 2.59 1.86
C ASP A 17 -8.95 3.00 2.23
N PHE A 18 -8.13 2.05 2.67
CA PHE A 18 -6.72 2.32 2.99
C PHE A 18 -5.93 2.81 1.76
N CYS A 19 -6.11 2.18 0.59
CA CYS A 19 -5.46 2.61 -0.65
C CYS A 19 -5.92 4.00 -1.09
N SER A 20 -7.21 4.31 -0.95
CA SER A 20 -7.77 5.64 -1.22
C SER A 20 -7.14 6.69 -0.31
N TRP A 21 -7.15 6.43 1.01
CA TRP A 21 -6.56 7.29 2.03
C TRP A 21 -5.06 7.56 1.83
N CYS A 22 -4.30 6.54 1.39
CA CYS A 22 -2.90 6.72 1.02
C CYS A 22 -2.73 7.84 -0.01
N LEU A 23 -3.61 7.92 -1.02
CA LEU A 23 -3.50 8.91 -2.09
C LEU A 23 -4.06 10.28 -1.69
N SER A 24 -5.16 10.34 -0.92
CA SER A 24 -5.80 11.59 -0.51
C SER A 24 -5.09 12.27 0.66
N ASP A 25 -4.82 11.54 1.74
CA ASP A 25 -4.52 12.13 3.06
C ASP A 25 -3.10 11.79 3.56
N PHE A 26 -2.56 10.62 3.22
CA PHE A 26 -1.22 10.24 3.66
C PHE A 26 -0.13 11.03 2.94
N ARG A 27 0.72 11.72 3.69
CA ARG A 27 1.93 12.37 3.18
C ARG A 27 3.08 12.16 4.14
N TYR A 28 4.18 11.60 3.64
CA TYR A 28 5.41 11.44 4.39
C TYR A 28 6.50 12.34 3.81
N LYS A 29 7.09 13.20 4.64
CA LYS A 29 8.19 14.07 4.22
C LYS A 29 9.49 13.28 4.13
N ASN A 30 10.09 13.25 2.95
CA ASN A 30 11.44 12.75 2.77
C ASN A 30 12.44 13.77 3.36
N GLU A 31 13.24 13.37 4.35
CA GLU A 31 14.17 14.25 5.04
C GLU A 31 15.33 14.72 4.15
N THR A 32 15.72 13.89 3.18
CA THR A 32 16.83 14.18 2.27
C THR A 32 16.40 15.11 1.15
N THR A 33 15.25 14.86 0.53
CA THR A 33 14.78 15.62 -0.65
C THR A 33 13.83 16.75 -0.29
N GLY A 34 13.26 16.73 0.93
CA GLY A 34 12.20 17.64 1.38
C GLY A 34 10.84 17.40 0.71
N GLN A 35 10.74 16.44 -0.21
CA GLN A 35 9.51 16.16 -0.95
C GLN A 35 8.50 15.40 -0.10
N GLN A 36 7.21 15.62 -0.40
CA GLN A 36 6.13 14.82 0.16
C GLN A 36 5.94 13.57 -0.71
N GLU A 37 5.89 12.41 -0.05
CA GLU A 37 5.77 11.11 -0.70
C GLU A 37 4.54 10.38 -0.19
N THR A 38 4.02 9.48 -1.04
CA THR A 38 2.95 8.54 -0.71
C THR A 38 3.22 7.22 -1.43
N ILE A 39 2.39 6.20 -1.18
CA ILE A 39 2.42 4.91 -1.84
C ILE A 39 1.09 4.64 -2.55
N MET A 40 1.17 4.03 -3.73
CA MET A 40 0.03 3.50 -4.47
C MET A 40 0.11 1.98 -4.54
N MET A 41 -1.00 1.30 -4.29
CA MET A 41 -1.15 -0.14 -4.41
C MET A 41 -2.52 -0.45 -5.03
N ALA A 42 -2.72 -1.69 -5.50
CA ALA A 42 -4.02 -2.13 -6.02
C ALA A 42 -4.76 -2.96 -4.95
N PRO A 43 -5.98 -2.59 -4.54
CA PRO A 43 -6.82 -3.42 -3.68
C PRO A 43 -7.10 -4.78 -4.33
N ALA A 44 -6.97 -5.86 -3.56
CA ALA A 44 -7.09 -7.21 -4.12
C ALA A 44 -8.54 -7.60 -4.40
N ALA A 45 -9.52 -6.98 -3.74
CA ALA A 45 -10.94 -7.30 -3.86
C ALA A 45 -11.43 -7.29 -5.32
N GLY A 46 -10.94 -6.36 -6.15
CA GLY A 46 -11.28 -6.26 -7.57
C GLY A 46 -10.80 -7.43 -8.44
N PHE A 47 -9.93 -8.30 -7.94
CA PHE A 47 -9.44 -9.49 -8.66
C PHE A 47 -10.25 -10.77 -8.33
N TYR A 48 -11.13 -10.73 -7.32
CA TYR A 48 -11.96 -11.87 -6.93
C TYR A 48 -13.39 -11.70 -7.42
N SER A 49 -14.02 -12.79 -7.89
CA SER A 49 -15.46 -12.80 -8.17
C SER A 49 -16.31 -12.60 -6.90
N THR A 50 -15.74 -12.93 -5.73
CA THR A 50 -16.32 -12.67 -4.40
C THR A 50 -15.44 -11.64 -3.69
N PRO A 51 -15.78 -10.34 -3.70
CA PRO A 51 -14.91 -9.27 -3.21
C PRO A 51 -14.43 -9.44 -1.75
N GLU A 52 -15.29 -10.00 -0.89
CA GLU A 52 -14.98 -10.25 0.53
C GLU A 52 -13.70 -11.09 0.76
N LEU A 53 -13.29 -11.92 -0.21
CA LEU A 53 -12.07 -12.73 -0.10
C LEU A 53 -10.79 -11.89 -0.13
N GLY A 54 -10.83 -10.72 -0.77
CA GLY A 54 -9.70 -9.80 -0.94
C GLY A 54 -9.83 -8.50 -0.15
N LYS A 55 -10.82 -8.39 0.74
CA LYS A 55 -11.21 -7.12 1.39
C LYS A 55 -10.04 -6.41 2.10
N ASN A 56 -9.16 -7.16 2.76
CA ASN A 56 -7.97 -6.62 3.43
C ASN A 56 -6.66 -7.02 2.77
N GLN A 57 -6.69 -7.29 1.48
CA GLN A 57 -5.52 -7.68 0.70
C GLN A 57 -5.20 -6.62 -0.34
N VAL A 58 -3.92 -6.49 -0.66
CA VAL A 58 -3.42 -5.64 -1.75
C VAL A 58 -2.49 -6.44 -2.65
N GLN A 59 -2.46 -6.10 -3.93
CA GLN A 59 -1.44 -6.55 -4.87
C GLN A 59 -0.29 -5.54 -4.90
N LEU A 60 0.92 -6.05 -4.67
CA LEU A 60 2.17 -5.28 -4.73
C LEU A 60 2.94 -5.68 -5.98
N ALA A 61 3.17 -4.73 -6.89
CA ALA A 61 3.92 -4.95 -8.12
C ALA A 61 5.40 -4.52 -7.97
N TYR A 62 6.32 -5.42 -8.30
CA TYR A 62 7.76 -5.22 -8.27
C TYR A 62 8.27 -4.57 -9.57
N VAL A 63 7.73 -3.40 -9.92
CA VAL A 63 7.99 -2.69 -11.18
C VAL A 63 8.93 -1.47 -11.05
N LEU A 64 9.45 -1.24 -9.85
CA LEU A 64 10.42 -0.18 -9.56
C LEU A 64 11.82 -0.78 -9.34
N ASN A 65 12.85 0.09 -9.37
CA ASN A 65 14.19 -0.32 -8.98
C ASN A 65 14.25 -0.69 -7.48
N LYS A 66 15.36 -1.31 -7.06
CA LYS A 66 15.48 -1.85 -5.69
C LYS A 66 15.42 -0.76 -4.62
N GLU A 67 16.01 0.41 -4.87
CA GLU A 67 15.95 1.53 -3.91
C GLU A 67 14.52 2.04 -3.74
N ALA A 68 13.80 2.25 -4.84
CA ALA A 68 12.43 2.73 -4.84
C ALA A 68 11.46 1.70 -4.23
N LEU A 69 11.67 0.39 -4.43
CA LEU A 69 10.90 -0.65 -3.74
C LEU A 69 11.11 -0.62 -2.23
N LYS A 70 12.37 -0.50 -1.77
CA LYS A 70 12.66 -0.37 -0.32
C LYS A 70 12.00 0.88 0.25
N ARG A 71 12.06 2.01 -0.47
CA ARG A 71 11.41 3.25 -0.04
C ARG A 71 9.89 3.10 0.01
N SER A 72 9.29 2.42 -0.97
CA SER A 72 7.85 2.14 -1.00
C SER A 72 7.43 1.30 0.21
N LEU A 73 8.16 0.24 0.54
CA LEU A 73 7.85 -0.57 1.72
C LEU A 73 7.98 0.21 3.04
N PHE A 74 8.96 1.12 3.14
CA PHE A 74 9.06 2.04 4.27
C PHE A 74 7.84 2.98 4.35
N LEU A 75 7.39 3.54 3.23
CA LEU A 75 6.19 4.39 3.20
C LEU A 75 4.94 3.60 3.57
N LEU A 76 4.83 2.34 3.15
CA LEU A 76 3.73 1.44 3.53
C LEU A 76 3.68 1.23 5.05
N GLU A 77 4.82 0.95 5.68
CA GLU A 77 4.92 0.82 7.13
C GLU A 77 4.41 2.09 7.85
N LYS A 78 4.87 3.27 7.40
CA LYS A 78 4.44 4.56 7.97
C LYS A 78 2.98 4.89 7.73
N ALA A 79 2.45 4.53 6.56
CA ALA A 79 1.03 4.66 6.27
C ALA A 79 0.18 3.78 7.20
N LEU A 80 0.57 2.52 7.41
CA LEU A 80 -0.12 1.60 8.31
C LEU A 80 -0.09 2.07 9.77
N GLU A 81 1.06 2.51 10.27
CA GLU A 81 1.19 3.08 11.62
C GLU A 81 0.21 4.25 11.84
N GLN A 82 0.14 5.16 10.88
CA GLN A 82 -0.75 6.32 10.96
C GLN A 82 -2.23 5.94 10.82
N TYR A 83 -2.58 5.11 9.85
CA TYR A 83 -3.98 4.75 9.58
C TYR A 83 -4.60 3.99 10.76
N ILE A 84 -3.88 3.01 11.32
CA ILE A 84 -4.38 2.18 12.43
C ILE A 84 -4.53 2.98 13.72
N THR A 85 -3.71 4.02 13.94
CA THR A 85 -3.84 4.89 15.11
C THR A 85 -5.09 5.78 15.07
N HIS A 86 -5.71 5.93 13.89
CA HIS A 86 -6.91 6.76 13.69
C HIS A 86 -8.19 5.95 13.37
N GLN A 87 -8.11 4.61 13.32
CA GLN A 87 -9.28 3.71 13.34
C GLN A 87 -9.78 3.53 14.77
#